data_AF-A0A1I3UXP4-F1
#
_entry.id   AF-A0A1I3UXP4-F1
#
_cell.length_a   1.000
_cell.length_b   1.000
_cell.length_c   1.000
_cell.angle_alpha   90.00
_cell.angle_beta   90.00
_cell.angle_gamma   90.00
#
_symmetry.space_group_name_H-M   'P 1'
#
loop_
_entity.id
_entity.type
_entity.pdbx_description
1 polymer ?
#
loop_
_entity_poly.entity_id
_entity_poly.type
_entity_poly.pdbx_seq_one_letter_code
_entity_poly.pdbx_strand_id
1 'polypeptide(L)' 'MIEDIETFTGVRLGPGTLYGAIARLEKNELIEPVETSDRRRPYRLTPAGKKFLEESLVQLEKITKTGFQRLAIL' A
#
# COMPACT_ATOMS: atom_id res chain seq x y z
N MET A 1 8.67 5.58 5.87
CA MET A 1 7.29 5.06 5.77
C MET A 1 6.26 6.18 5.80
N ILE A 2 6.04 6.89 6.92
CA ILE A 2 5.06 8.01 6.92
C ILE A 2 5.49 9.12 5.95
N GLU A 3 6.75 9.56 6.03
CA GLU A 3 7.30 10.59 5.12
C GLU A 3 7.25 10.16 3.65
N ASP A 4 7.49 8.87 3.39
CA ASP A 4 7.43 8.31 2.04
C ASP A 4 6.00 8.35 1.49
N ILE A 5 5.02 7.88 2.26
CA ILE A 5 3.59 7.94 1.91
C ILE A 5 3.14 9.38 1.69
N GLU A 6 3.53 10.30 2.57
CA GLU A 6 3.20 11.72 2.44
C GLU A 6 3.80 12.31 1.15
N THR A 7 5.02 11.92 0.78
CA THR A 7 5.71 12.43 -0.42
C THR A 7 4.97 12.07 -1.70
N PHE A 8 4.50 10.83 -1.86
CA PHE A 8 3.84 10.42 -3.12
C PHE A 8 2.32 10.59 -3.11
N THR A 9 1.67 10.66 -1.95
CA THR A 9 0.21 10.82 -1.85
C THR A 9 -0.24 12.24 -1.53
N GLY A 10 0.63 13.08 -0.97
CA GLY A 10 0.26 14.35 -0.35
C GLY A 10 -0.54 14.20 0.96
N VAL A 11 -0.72 12.97 1.46
CA VAL A 11 -1.51 12.67 2.66
C VAL A 11 -0.61 12.18 3.78
N ARG A 12 -0.63 12.90 4.91
CA ARG A 12 0.06 12.48 6.13
C ARG A 12 -0.82 11.52 6.94
N LEU A 13 -0.43 10.25 6.97
CA LEU A 13 -1.10 9.26 7.81
C LEU A 13 -0.76 9.47 9.29
N GLY A 14 -1.78 9.52 10.13
CA GLY A 14 -1.61 9.40 11.58
C GLY A 14 -1.06 8.02 11.96
N PRO A 15 -0.32 7.90 13.08
CA PRO A 15 0.29 6.63 13.49
C PRO A 15 -0.74 5.51 13.66
N GLY A 16 -1.91 5.79 14.25
CA GLY A 16 -2.97 4.79 14.41
C GLY A 16 -3.49 4.23 13.07
N THR A 17 -3.61 5.07 12.04
CA THR A 17 -4.03 4.64 10.69
C THR A 17 -2.96 3.79 10.03
N LEU A 18 -1.69 4.19 10.13
CA LEU A 18 -0.59 3.42 9.56
C LEU A 18 -0.46 2.05 10.23
N TYR A 19 -0.44 1.98 11.55
CA TYR A 19 -0.34 0.70 12.27
C TYR A 19 -1.57 -0.17 12.06
N GLY A 20 -2.76 0.43 11.96
CA GLY A 20 -3.98 -0.28 11.60
C GLY A 20 -3.91 -0.89 10.20
N ALA A 21 -3.32 -0.19 9.23
CA ALA A 21 -3.09 -0.73 7.88
C ALA A 21 -2.09 -1.89 7.89
N ILE A 22 -0.94 -1.73 8.57
CA ILE A 22 0.07 -2.78 8.71
C ILE A 22 -0.52 -4.04 9.35
N ALA A 23 -1.25 -3.90 10.45
CA ALA A 23 -1.89 -5.03 11.14
C ALA A 23 -2.90 -5.78 10.23
N ARG A 24 -3.62 -5.06 9.37
CA ARG A 24 -4.51 -5.69 8.38
C ARG A 24 -3.73 -6.42 7.29
N LEU A 25 -2.66 -5.84 6.77
CA LEU A 25 -1.82 -6.49 5.76
C LEU A 25 -1.19 -7.79 6.31
N GLU A 26 -0.70 -7.75 7.55
CA GLU A 26 -0.14 -8.92 8.23
C GLU A 26 -1.21 -9.99 8.52
N LYS A 27 -2.39 -9.59 9.02
CA LYS A 27 -3.53 -10.50 9.25
C LYS A 27 -3.98 -11.23 7.96
N ASN A 28 -3.86 -10.58 6.81
CA ASN A 28 -4.19 -11.18 5.51
C ASN A 28 -2.98 -11.86 4.84
N GLU A 29 -1.87 -12.04 5.57
CA GLU A 29 -0.66 -12.72 5.10
C GLU A 29 -0.02 -12.07 3.85
N LEU A 30 -0.29 -10.77 3.63
CA LEU A 30 0.24 -10.02 2.50
C LEU A 30 1.63 -9.45 2.80
N ILE A 31 1.94 -9.22 4.07
CA ILE A 31 3.27 -8.86 4.54
C ILE A 31 3.69 -9.75 5.70
N GLU A 32 4.99 -9.84 5.91
CA GLU A 32 5.58 -10.55 7.04
C GLU A 32 6.70 -9.72 7.68
N PRO A 33 6.91 -9.83 9.00
CA PRO A 33 8.01 -9.16 9.67
C PRO A 33 9.36 -9.74 9.20
N VAL A 34 10.36 -8.87 9.10
CA VAL A 34 11.74 -9.26 8.85
C VAL A 34 12.51 -9.17 10.16
N GLU A 35 13.20 -10.24 10.53
CA GLU A 35 14.03 -10.24 11.74
C GLU A 35 15.10 -9.16 11.64
N THR A 36 15.21 -8.37 12.70
CA THR A 36 16.19 -7.29 12.80
C THR A 36 16.60 -7.10 14.25
N SER A 37 17.83 -6.63 14.45
CA SER A 37 18.33 -6.16 15.73
C SER A 37 17.86 -4.73 16.07
N ASP A 38 17.19 -4.04 15.14
CA ASP A 38 16.68 -2.68 15.32
C ASP A 38 15.37 -2.66 16.13
N ARG A 39 15.13 -1.55 16.84
CA ARG A 39 13.88 -1.28 17.57
C ARG A 39 12.68 -1.21 16.63
N ARG A 40 12.89 -0.80 15.37
CA ARG A 40 11.86 -0.83 14.33
C ARG A 40 11.75 -2.24 13.76
N ARG A 41 10.54 -2.80 13.67
CA ARG A 41 10.29 -4.06 12.95
C ARG A 41 9.99 -3.76 11.47
N PRO A 42 10.93 -3.98 10.54
CA PRO A 42 10.66 -3.87 9.12
C PRO A 42 9.75 -5.01 8.66
N TYR A 43 9.04 -4.77 7.57
CA TYR A 43 8.14 -5.73 6.94
C TYR A 43 8.53 -5.87 5.47
N ARG A 44 8.27 -7.06 4.90
CA ARG A 44 8.38 -7.30 3.46
C ARG A 44 7.08 -7.90 2.92
N LEU A 45 6.86 -7.78 1.61
CA LEU A 45 5.77 -8.49 0.95
C LEU A 45 6.02 -9.99 0.98
N THR A 46 4.97 -10.76 1.24
CA THR A 46 4.97 -12.21 0.96
C THR A 46 4.78 -12.44 -0.55
N PRO A 47 4.99 -13.66 -1.06
CA PRO A 47 4.63 -13.98 -2.45
C PRO A 47 3.16 -13.70 -2.77
N ALA A 48 2.26 -13.99 -1.83
CA ALA A 48 0.82 -13.69 -1.95
C ALA A 48 0.56 -12.18 -1.99
N GLY A 49 1.21 -11.42 -1.10
CA GLY A 49 1.13 -9.96 -1.07
C GLY A 49 1.62 -9.29 -2.34
N LYS A 50 2.73 -9.78 -2.90
CA LYS A 50 3.25 -9.30 -4.19
C LYS A 50 2.23 -9.48 -5.31
N LYS A 51 1.68 -10.70 -5.45
CA LYS A 51 0.65 -10.99 -6.47
C LYS A 51 -0.60 -10.12 -6.28
N PHE A 52 -1.07 -9.98 -5.04
CA PHE A 52 -2.22 -9.15 -4.71
C PHE A 52 -1.99 -7.68 -5.10
N LEU A 53 -0.80 -7.14 -4.82
CA LEU A 53 -0.43 -5.77 -5.18
C LEU A 53 -0.39 -5.58 -6.70
N GLU A 54 0.22 -6.52 -7.43
CA GLU A 54 0.27 -6.50 -8.90
C GLU A 54 -1.14 -6.47 -9.52
N GLU A 55 -2.03 -7.36 -9.06
CA GLU A 55 -3.42 -7.40 -9.51
C GLU A 55 -4.18 -6.10 -9.19
N SER A 56 -3.97 -5.56 -7.99
CA SER A 56 -4.58 -4.30 -7.55
C SER A 56 -4.14 -3.12 -8.41
N LEU A 57 -2.85 -3.04 -8.76
CA LEU A 57 -2.31 -1.97 -9.60
C LEU A 57 -2.88 -2.03 -11.03
N VAL A 58 -2.98 -3.23 -11.62
CA VAL A 58 -3.61 -3.41 -12.94
C VAL A 58 -5.08 -2.96 -12.93
N GLN A 59 -5.82 -3.26 -11.86
CA GLN A 59 -7.20 -2.81 -11.74
C GLN A 59 -7.30 -1.29 -11.62
N LEU A 60 -6.46 -0.68 -10.79
CA LEU A 60 -6.41 0.78 -10.61
C LEU A 60 -6.05 1.50 -11.91
N GLU A 61 -5.11 0.97 -12.70
CA GLU A 61 -4.77 1.51 -14.02
C GLU A 61 -6.00 1.54 -14.95
N LYS A 62 -6.74 0.43 -15.01
CA LYS A 62 -7.95 0.35 -15.84
C LYS A 62 -9.02 1.36 -15.41
N ILE A 63 -9.24 1.47 -14.10
CA ILE A 63 -10.22 2.40 -13.52
C ILE A 63 -9.83 3.84 -13.82
N THR A 64 -8.58 4.22 -13.52
CA THR A 64 -8.08 5.59 -13.70
C THR A 64 -8.07 5.99 -15.17
N LYS A 65 -7.64 5.12 -16.08
CA LYS A 65 -7.71 5.34 -17.53
C LYS A 65 -9.14 5.64 -17.99
N THR A 66 -10.09 4.80 -17.57
CA THR A 66 -11.51 4.99 -17.91
C THR A 66 -12.05 6.30 -17.31
N GLY A 67 -11.67 6.61 -16.07
CA GLY A 67 -12.07 7.84 -15.38
C GLY A 67 -11.60 9.09 -16.11
N PHE A 68 -10.31 9.16 -16.47
CA PHE A 68 -9.77 10.30 -17.22
C PHE A 68 -10.38 10.44 -18.62
N GLN A 69 -10.61 9.33 -19.33
CA GLN A 69 -11.29 9.36 -20.64
C GLN A 69 -12.69 9.97 -20.53
N ARG A 70 -13.44 9.65 -19.47
CA ARG A 70 -14.79 10.20 -19.25
C ARG A 70 -14.77 11.64 -18.77
N LEU A 71 -13.76 12.06 -18.01
CA LEU A 71 -13.60 13.46 -17.63
C LEU A 71 -13.28 14.36 -18.83
N ALA A 72 -12.53 13.85 -19.81
CA ALA A 72 -12.15 14.62 -21.01
C ALA A 72 -13.30 14.90 -21.99
N ILE A 73 -14.46 14.27 -21.81
CA ILE A 73 -15.67 14.48 -22.63
C ILE A 73 -16.77 15.27 -21.91
N LEU A 74 -16.52 15.71 -20.66
CA LEU A 74 -17.36 16.66 -19.93
C LEU A 74 -16.93 18.09 -20.25
#